data_AF-A0A5K0ZEN9-F1
#
_entry.id   AF-A0A5K0ZEN9-F1
#
_cell.length_a   1.000
_cell.length_b   1.000
_cell.length_c   1.000
_cell.angle_alpha   90.00
_cell.angle_beta   90.00
_cell.angle_gamma   90.00
#
_symmetry.space_group_name_H-M   'P 1'
#
loop_
_entity.id
_entity.type
_entity.pdbx_description
1 polymer ?
#
loop_
_entity_poly.entity_id
_entity_poly.type
_entity_poly.pdbx_seq_one_letter_code
_entity_poly.pdbx_strand_id
1 'polypeptide(L)'
;MLTSATNSVAKYPYPSTVNVAIFVSIKLSHKNFLLWKTQILGLIESQLLGFIDGTILTPSSTIESFENGETVRQPNPDYSAWKKPAYLLRGWLIGSLTEELLGLVVGLKTFEQVWKTLTRAFARESKDREIMLIGKLQLHRKQDKPVTEYVTGFKAICDELVVIGKPLEDDDKVFWLVNGLGPGYESFMSSILKPPIPSYLDAVSLLQGHETMKDLHAGEA
;
A
#
# COMPACT_ATOMS: atom_id res chain seq x y z
N MET A 1 -20.47 47.73 22.85
CA MET A 1 -20.49 46.39 23.47
C MET A 1 -20.12 45.38 22.41
N LEU A 2 -18.91 44.82 22.49
CA LEU A 2 -18.43 43.78 21.58
C LEU A 2 -18.88 42.42 22.12
N THR A 3 -19.80 41.75 21.43
CA THR A 3 -20.16 40.36 21.70
C THR A 3 -19.00 39.47 21.29
N SER A 4 -18.29 38.92 22.29
CA SER A 4 -17.28 37.89 22.10
C SER A 4 -17.97 36.61 21.61
N ALA A 5 -17.79 36.27 20.35
CA ALA A 5 -18.13 34.95 19.83
C ALA A 5 -17.08 33.96 20.37
N THR A 6 -17.44 33.17 21.37
CA THR A 6 -16.65 32.02 21.78
C THR A 6 -16.72 30.98 20.66
N ASN A 7 -15.69 30.92 19.82
CA ASN A 7 -15.47 29.78 18.94
C ASN A 7 -15.29 28.54 19.82
N SER A 8 -16.37 27.78 20.01
CA SER A 8 -16.32 26.45 20.59
C SER A 8 -15.44 25.58 19.70
N VAL A 9 -14.20 25.34 20.13
CA VAL A 9 -13.32 24.37 19.48
C VAL A 9 -14.00 23.01 19.61
N ALA A 10 -14.37 22.41 18.49
CA ALA A 10 -15.03 21.10 18.48
C ALA A 10 -14.13 20.06 19.17
N LYS A 11 -14.70 19.30 20.12
CA LYS A 11 -13.98 18.29 20.91
C LYS A 11 -13.35 17.18 20.06
N TYR A 12 -13.93 16.89 18.90
CA TYR A 12 -13.40 15.93 17.95
C TYR A 12 -13.10 16.62 16.61
N PRO A 13 -11.96 16.30 15.97
CA PRO A 13 -11.65 16.83 14.64
C PRO A 13 -12.72 16.39 13.63
N TYR A 14 -13.24 17.34 12.85
CA TYR A 14 -14.20 17.09 11.78
C TYR A 14 -13.75 17.80 10.50
N PRO A 15 -13.21 17.06 9.52
CA PRO A 15 -12.71 17.64 8.29
C PRO A 15 -13.87 17.93 7.32
N SER A 16 -14.51 19.09 7.46
CA SER A 16 -15.62 19.52 6.60
C SER A 16 -15.23 19.83 5.16
N THR A 17 -13.94 20.08 4.90
CA THR A 17 -13.40 20.49 3.59
C THR A 17 -12.61 19.40 2.87
N VAL A 18 -12.46 18.22 3.48
CA VAL A 18 -11.66 17.14 2.90
C VAL A 18 -12.50 16.34 1.92
N ASN A 19 -12.10 16.37 0.66
CA ASN A 19 -12.62 15.48 -0.37
C ASN A 19 -11.67 14.27 -0.50
N VAL A 20 -12.16 13.09 -0.12
CA VAL A 20 -11.41 11.83 -0.18
C VAL A 20 -10.84 11.56 -1.55
N ALA A 21 -11.55 11.89 -2.63
CA ALA A 21 -11.10 11.65 -3.98
C ALA A 21 -9.84 12.44 -4.35
N ILE A 22 -9.51 13.51 -3.61
CA ILE A 22 -8.29 14.30 -3.79
C ILE A 22 -7.08 13.58 -3.16
N PHE A 23 -7.29 12.86 -2.05
CA PHE A 23 -6.22 12.22 -1.28
C PHE A 23 -6.04 10.74 -1.62
N VAL A 24 -7.12 10.08 -2.01
CA VAL A 24 -7.17 8.67 -2.36
C VAL A 24 -7.53 8.57 -3.83
N SER A 25 -6.49 8.55 -4.67
CA SER A 25 -6.61 8.54 -6.13
C SER A 25 -6.95 7.16 -6.70
N ILE A 26 -6.82 6.09 -5.91
CA ILE A 26 -7.12 4.72 -6.32
C ILE A 26 -8.25 4.11 -5.48
N LYS A 27 -9.13 3.36 -6.15
CA LYS A 27 -10.05 2.48 -5.45
C LYS A 27 -9.36 1.17 -5.09
N LEU A 28 -9.62 0.67 -3.87
CA LEU A 28 -9.09 -0.62 -3.43
C LEU A 28 -9.58 -1.74 -4.34
N SER A 29 -8.67 -2.60 -4.76
CA SER A 29 -8.90 -3.85 -5.51
C SER A 29 -7.94 -4.93 -5.00
N HIS A 30 -8.12 -6.18 -5.45
CA HIS A 30 -7.20 -7.31 -5.22
C HIS A 30 -5.74 -7.05 -5.60
N LYS A 31 -5.45 -6.00 -6.37
CA LYS A 31 -4.10 -5.77 -6.91
C LYS A 31 -3.31 -4.64 -6.25
N ASN A 32 -3.95 -3.77 -5.48
CA ASN A 32 -3.37 -2.48 -5.09
C ASN A 32 -3.51 -2.17 -3.59
N PHE A 33 -3.76 -3.18 -2.75
CA PHE A 33 -4.01 -2.98 -1.32
C PHE A 33 -2.95 -2.14 -0.63
N LEU A 34 -1.66 -2.36 -0.89
CA LEU A 34 -0.61 -1.60 -0.22
C LEU A 34 -0.56 -0.13 -0.67
N LEU A 35 -0.70 0.17 -1.97
CA LEU A 35 -0.82 1.56 -2.43
C LEU A 35 -2.05 2.23 -1.82
N TRP A 36 -3.20 1.54 -1.82
CA TRP A 36 -4.45 2.08 -1.29
C TRP A 36 -4.33 2.35 0.20
N LYS A 37 -3.76 1.40 0.95
CA LYS A 37 -3.52 1.50 2.39
C LYS A 37 -2.64 2.71 2.70
N THR A 38 -1.57 2.93 1.93
CA THR A 38 -0.69 4.09 2.09
C THR A 38 -1.44 5.41 1.90
N GLN A 39 -2.29 5.53 0.86
CA GLN A 39 -3.06 6.75 0.62
C GLN A 39 -4.10 7.01 1.73
N ILE A 40 -4.80 5.96 2.18
CA ILE A 40 -5.77 6.06 3.27
C ILE A 40 -5.10 6.43 4.59
N LEU A 41 -3.94 5.84 4.90
CA LEU A 41 -3.20 6.19 6.10
C LEU A 41 -2.73 7.64 6.05
N GLY A 42 -2.16 8.09 4.93
CA GLY A 42 -1.75 9.50 4.78
C GLY A 42 -2.91 10.49 4.95
N LEU A 43 -4.11 10.13 4.48
CA LEU A 43 -5.33 10.91 4.72
C LEU A 43 -5.69 10.97 6.22
N ILE A 44 -5.65 9.84 6.91
CA ILE A 44 -6.11 9.74 8.29
C ILE A 44 -5.07 10.30 9.28
N GLU A 45 -3.78 10.09 9.02
CA GLU A 45 -2.66 10.65 9.80
C GLU A 45 -2.70 12.17 9.87
N SER A 46 -3.28 12.83 8.86
CA SER A 46 -3.34 14.30 8.81
C SER A 46 -4.21 14.92 9.90
N GLN A 47 -5.31 14.27 10.32
CA GLN A 47 -6.32 14.89 11.20
C GLN A 47 -7.07 13.92 12.13
N LEU A 48 -6.92 12.61 11.98
CA LEU A 48 -7.86 11.62 12.53
C LEU A 48 -7.17 10.34 13.06
N LEU A 49 -5.85 10.36 13.23
CA LEU A 49 -5.04 9.22 13.68
C LEU A 49 -5.56 8.57 14.97
N GLY A 50 -6.12 9.38 15.88
CA GLY A 50 -6.64 8.90 17.14
C GLY A 50 -7.82 7.91 17.05
N PHE A 51 -8.52 7.88 15.90
CA PHE A 51 -9.56 6.90 15.61
C PHE A 51 -9.00 5.56 15.09
N ILE A 52 -7.74 5.53 14.61
CA ILE A 52 -7.05 4.31 14.16
C ILE A 52 -6.32 3.64 15.32
N ASP A 53 -5.52 4.41 16.07
CA ASP A 53 -4.64 3.88 17.11
C ASP A 53 -5.38 3.57 18.42
N GLY A 54 -6.65 3.98 18.53
CA GLY A 54 -7.50 3.74 19.69
C GLY A 54 -7.34 4.74 20.82
N THR A 55 -6.57 5.82 20.63
CA THR A 55 -6.45 6.90 21.61
C THR A 55 -7.76 7.68 21.79
N ILE A 56 -8.59 7.77 20.74
CA ILE A 56 -9.95 8.31 20.82
C ILE A 56 -10.93 7.17 21.11
N LEU A 57 -11.23 6.97 22.39
CA LEU A 57 -12.18 5.97 22.85
C LEU A 57 -13.62 6.31 22.44
N THR A 58 -14.43 5.28 22.19
CA THR A 58 -15.86 5.44 21.91
C THR A 58 -16.58 5.85 23.19
N PRO A 59 -17.22 7.05 23.25
CA PRO A 59 -17.99 7.44 24.42
C PRO A 59 -19.23 6.54 24.58
N SER A 60 -19.72 6.38 25.82
CA SER A 60 -21.00 5.68 26.05
C SER A 60 -22.13 6.39 25.31
N SER A 61 -23.05 5.65 24.69
CA SER A 61 -24.20 6.23 23.97
C SER A 61 -25.17 6.98 24.88
N THR A 62 -25.19 6.63 26.17
CA THR A 62 -26.02 7.25 27.20
C THR A 62 -25.19 7.58 28.44
N ILE A 63 -25.56 8.65 29.12
CA ILE A 63 -25.05 9.02 30.44
C ILE A 63 -26.21 9.02 31.43
N GLU A 64 -25.90 8.78 32.69
CA GLU A 64 -26.86 8.87 33.79
C GLU A 64 -26.73 10.26 34.41
N SER A 65 -27.84 11.02 34.43
CA SER A 65 -27.95 12.28 35.17
C SER A 65 -28.83 12.08 36.40
N PHE A 66 -28.54 12.82 37.46
CA PHE A 66 -29.44 12.92 38.59
C PHE A 66 -30.33 14.15 38.40
N GLU A 67 -31.61 13.91 38.16
CA GLU A 67 -32.62 14.96 38.05
C GLU A 67 -33.74 14.65 39.04
N ASN A 68 -34.14 15.64 39.84
CA ASN A 68 -35.23 15.52 40.82
C ASN A 68 -35.12 14.34 41.81
N GLY A 69 -33.90 13.91 42.15
CA GLY A 69 -33.66 12.80 43.09
C GLY A 69 -33.71 11.41 42.46
N GLU A 70 -33.95 11.30 41.15
CA GLU A 70 -33.93 10.04 40.40
C GLU A 70 -32.75 10.01 39.41
N THR A 71 -32.23 8.80 39.17
CA THR A 71 -31.24 8.56 38.12
C THR A 71 -31.95 8.42 36.78
N VAL A 72 -31.78 9.41 35.90
CA VAL A 72 -32.36 9.43 34.55
C VAL A 72 -31.28 9.07 33.53
N ARG A 73 -31.59 8.15 32.61
CA ARG A 73 -30.73 7.85 31.46
C ARG A 73 -31.02 8.80 30.32
N GLN A 74 -30.00 9.53 29.87
CA GLN A 74 -30.11 10.47 28.76
C GLN A 74 -29.05 10.21 27.68
N PRO A 75 -29.30 10.60 26.42
CA PRO A 75 -28.31 10.51 25.34
C PRO A 75 -27.03 11.28 25.68
N ASN A 76 -25.87 10.72 25.35
CA ASN A 76 -24.59 11.40 25.59
C ASN A 76 -24.29 12.40 24.46
N PRO A 77 -24.19 13.71 24.73
CA PRO A 77 -23.79 14.70 23.73
C PRO A 77 -22.39 14.43 23.16
N ASP A 78 -21.50 13.85 23.97
CA ASP A 78 -20.13 13.49 23.60
C ASP A 78 -20.10 12.38 22.54
N TYR A 79 -20.96 11.36 22.71
CA TYR A 79 -21.15 10.31 21.72
C TYR A 79 -21.65 10.90 20.39
N SER A 80 -22.56 11.87 20.44
CA SER A 80 -23.08 12.53 19.23
C SER A 80 -22.01 13.34 18.50
N ALA A 81 -21.13 14.02 19.25
CA ALA A 81 -20.01 14.77 18.69
C ALA A 81 -18.94 13.83 18.08
N TRP A 82 -18.64 12.71 18.74
CA TRP A 82 -17.72 11.66 18.26
C TRP A 82 -18.25 10.92 17.03
N LYS A 83 -19.56 10.68 16.98
CA LYS A 83 -20.21 9.86 15.94
C LYS A 83 -20.04 10.41 14.54
N LYS A 84 -20.09 11.74 14.38
CA LYS A 84 -19.97 12.40 13.07
C LYS A 84 -18.63 12.10 12.36
N PRO A 85 -17.46 12.40 12.94
CA PRO A 85 -16.17 12.06 12.32
C PRO A 85 -15.95 10.55 12.19
N ALA A 86 -16.40 9.74 13.16
CA ALA A 86 -16.30 8.28 13.07
C ALA A 86 -17.07 7.71 11.87
N TYR A 87 -18.27 8.23 11.60
CA TYR A 87 -19.09 7.79 10.47
C TYR A 87 -18.56 8.33 9.14
N LEU A 88 -18.01 9.54 9.14
CA LEU A 88 -17.33 10.12 7.99
C LEU A 88 -16.13 9.27 7.57
N LEU A 89 -15.25 8.89 8.51
CA LEU A 89 -14.13 7.98 8.29
C LEU A 89 -14.56 6.64 7.71
N ARG A 90 -15.63 6.06 8.25
CA ARG A 90 -16.21 4.82 7.71
C ARG A 90 -16.71 5.04 6.28
N GLY A 91 -17.37 6.16 6.02
CA GLY A 91 -17.83 6.53 4.68
C GLY A 91 -16.67 6.69 3.69
N TRP A 92 -15.55 7.27 4.12
CA TRP A 92 -14.33 7.42 3.32
C TRP A 92 -13.73 6.06 2.94
N LEU A 93 -13.62 5.15 3.91
CA LEU A 93 -13.16 3.78 3.63
C LEU A 93 -14.06 3.10 2.60
N ILE A 94 -15.37 3.09 2.84
CA ILE A 94 -16.34 2.43 1.94
C ILE A 94 -16.33 3.06 0.55
N GLY A 95 -16.30 4.39 0.47
CA GLY A 95 -16.27 5.12 -0.80
C GLY A 95 -14.98 4.91 -1.61
N SER A 96 -13.90 4.50 -0.94
CA SER A 96 -12.63 4.15 -1.57
C SER A 96 -12.54 2.71 -2.07
N LEU A 97 -13.60 1.90 -1.93
CA LEU A 97 -13.64 0.51 -2.41
C LEU A 97 -14.15 0.42 -3.85
N THR A 98 -13.67 -0.58 -4.59
CA THR A 98 -14.38 -1.06 -5.80
C THR A 98 -15.66 -1.78 -5.42
N GLU A 99 -16.58 -1.90 -6.38
CA GLU A 99 -17.88 -2.55 -6.16
C GLU A 99 -17.75 -4.01 -5.71
N GLU A 100 -16.79 -4.74 -6.28
CA GLU A 100 -16.46 -6.13 -5.92
C GLU A 100 -16.11 -6.31 -4.43
N LEU A 101 -15.53 -5.29 -3.79
CA LEU A 101 -15.11 -5.35 -2.39
C LEU A 101 -16.14 -4.83 -1.39
N LEU A 102 -17.21 -4.18 -1.87
CA LEU A 102 -18.28 -3.69 -0.99
C LEU A 102 -18.94 -4.85 -0.22
N GLY A 103 -19.00 -6.04 -0.82
CA GLY A 103 -19.50 -7.26 -0.19
C GLY A 103 -18.78 -7.61 1.12
N LEU A 104 -17.47 -7.34 1.22
CA LEU A 104 -16.66 -7.65 2.40
C LEU A 104 -17.01 -6.79 3.63
N VAL A 105 -17.65 -5.64 3.40
CA VAL A 105 -17.87 -4.63 4.45
C VAL A 105 -19.34 -4.43 4.78
N VAL A 106 -20.23 -5.21 4.15
CA VAL A 106 -21.67 -5.20 4.43
C VAL A 106 -21.93 -5.53 5.91
N GLY A 107 -22.79 -4.74 6.55
CA GLY A 107 -23.17 -4.94 7.95
C GLY A 107 -22.13 -4.47 8.99
N LEU A 108 -20.91 -4.11 8.58
CA LEU A 108 -19.90 -3.56 9.49
C LEU A 108 -20.27 -2.14 9.93
N LYS A 109 -20.32 -1.88 11.24
CA LYS A 109 -20.87 -0.65 11.83
C LYS A 109 -19.81 0.38 12.19
N THR A 110 -18.57 -0.03 12.36
CA THR A 110 -17.48 0.86 12.79
C THR A 110 -16.36 0.93 11.76
N PHE A 111 -15.63 2.05 11.75
CA PHE A 111 -14.40 2.21 10.97
C PHE A 111 -13.41 1.08 11.27
N GLU A 112 -13.20 0.77 12.55
CA GLU A 112 -12.27 -0.27 13.00
C GLU A 112 -12.64 -1.66 12.44
N GLN A 113 -13.92 -2.02 12.43
CA GLN A 113 -14.40 -3.27 11.84
C GLN A 113 -14.08 -3.35 10.35
N VAL A 114 -14.36 -2.28 9.61
CA VAL A 114 -14.05 -2.20 8.17
C VAL A 114 -12.54 -2.32 7.95
N TRP A 115 -11.75 -1.52 8.67
CA TRP A 115 -10.30 -1.49 8.55
C TRP A 115 -9.65 -2.84 8.85
N LYS A 116 -10.04 -3.49 9.97
CA LYS A 116 -9.51 -4.82 10.36
C LYS A 116 -9.92 -5.89 9.36
N THR A 117 -11.14 -5.84 8.83
CA THR A 117 -11.63 -6.83 7.86
C THR A 117 -10.87 -6.73 6.55
N LEU A 118 -10.72 -5.53 6.00
CA LEU A 118 -9.93 -5.28 4.80
C LEU A 118 -8.46 -5.66 5.04
N THR A 119 -7.85 -5.19 6.13
CA THR A 119 -6.45 -5.50 6.42
C THR A 119 -6.22 -7.01 6.53
N ARG A 120 -7.13 -7.77 7.15
CA ARG A 120 -7.02 -9.22 7.26
C ARG A 120 -7.18 -9.92 5.91
N ALA A 121 -8.21 -9.55 5.14
CA ALA A 121 -8.49 -10.15 3.83
C ALA A 121 -7.26 -10.01 2.91
N PHE A 122 -6.72 -8.80 2.84
CA PHE A 122 -5.64 -8.48 1.93
C PHE A 122 -4.25 -8.79 2.48
N ALA A 123 -4.06 -8.97 3.80
CA ALA A 123 -2.77 -9.42 4.35
C ALA A 123 -2.36 -10.78 3.79
N ARG A 124 -3.31 -11.72 3.70
CA ARG A 124 -3.05 -13.03 3.12
C ARG A 124 -2.79 -12.94 1.63
N GLU A 125 -3.66 -12.28 0.88
CA GLU A 125 -3.50 -12.12 -0.58
C GLU A 125 -2.20 -11.42 -0.96
N SER A 126 -1.81 -10.39 -0.21
CA SER A 126 -0.55 -9.67 -0.42
C SER A 126 0.64 -10.58 -0.16
N LYS A 127 0.57 -11.44 0.85
CA LYS A 127 1.65 -12.38 1.17
C LYS A 127 1.76 -13.51 0.15
N ASP A 128 0.64 -14.08 -0.27
CA ASP A 128 0.60 -15.12 -1.30
C ASP A 128 1.12 -14.56 -2.63
N ARG A 129 0.77 -13.31 -2.97
CA ARG A 129 1.28 -12.62 -4.15
C ARG A 129 2.77 -12.32 -4.06
N GLU A 130 3.27 -11.89 -2.90
CA GLU A 130 4.71 -11.71 -2.66
C GLU A 130 5.47 -13.02 -2.92
N ILE A 131 5.02 -14.13 -2.31
CA ILE A 131 5.63 -15.45 -2.48
C ILE A 131 5.62 -15.87 -3.95
N MET A 132 4.48 -15.69 -4.64
CA MET A 132 4.36 -16.01 -6.06
C MET A 132 5.35 -15.19 -6.91
N LEU A 133 5.47 -13.88 -6.66
CA LEU A 133 6.38 -13.00 -7.42
C LEU A 133 7.85 -13.34 -7.17
N ILE A 134 8.23 -13.65 -5.93
CA ILE A 134 9.57 -14.13 -5.60
C ILE A 134 9.85 -15.47 -6.28
N GLY A 135 8.88 -16.39 -6.31
CA GLY A 135 8.99 -17.64 -7.06
C GLY A 135 9.17 -17.41 -8.56
N LYS A 136 8.40 -16.49 -9.16
CA LYS A 136 8.58 -16.09 -10.56
C LYS A 136 9.97 -15.52 -10.82
N LEU A 137 10.47 -14.66 -9.94
CA LEU A 137 11.81 -14.09 -10.01
C LEU A 137 12.88 -15.18 -9.99
N GLN A 138 12.77 -16.13 -9.05
CA GLN A 138 13.71 -17.24 -8.87
C GLN A 138 13.72 -18.21 -10.05
N LEU A 139 12.60 -18.37 -10.76
CA LEU A 139 12.47 -19.25 -11.92
C LEU A 139 12.66 -18.51 -13.25
N HIS A 140 12.80 -17.18 -13.22
CA HIS A 140 13.00 -16.39 -14.43
C HIS A 140 14.39 -16.68 -15.00
N ARG A 141 14.43 -17.19 -16.23
CA ARG A 141 15.65 -17.57 -16.93
C ARG A 141 15.61 -17.01 -18.35
N LYS A 142 16.76 -16.58 -18.86
CA LYS A 142 16.93 -16.15 -20.25
C LYS A 142 16.65 -17.31 -21.21
N GLN A 143 17.28 -18.46 -20.97
CA GLN A 143 17.20 -19.63 -21.85
C GLN A 143 17.54 -19.21 -23.30
N ASP A 144 16.77 -19.70 -24.28
CA ASP A 144 16.93 -19.40 -25.70
C ASP A 144 16.34 -18.04 -26.11
N LYS A 145 15.81 -17.27 -25.16
CA LYS A 145 15.20 -15.96 -25.46
C LYS A 145 16.28 -14.89 -25.71
N PRO A 146 15.98 -13.87 -26.52
CA PRO A 146 16.82 -12.68 -26.62
C PRO A 146 17.02 -12.02 -25.25
N VAL A 147 18.21 -11.43 -25.03
CA VAL A 147 18.50 -10.67 -23.79
C VAL A 147 17.47 -9.58 -23.53
N THR A 148 16.99 -8.91 -24.58
CA THR A 148 15.97 -7.86 -24.49
C THR A 148 14.67 -8.39 -23.90
N GLU A 149 14.15 -9.51 -24.42
CA GLU A 149 12.92 -10.14 -23.90
C GLU A 149 13.09 -10.60 -22.45
N TYR A 150 14.25 -11.17 -22.12
CA TYR A 150 14.59 -11.59 -20.77
C TYR A 150 14.57 -10.41 -19.78
N VAL A 151 15.26 -9.31 -20.11
CA VAL A 151 15.32 -8.10 -19.28
C VAL A 151 13.93 -7.46 -19.13
N THR A 152 13.14 -7.38 -20.20
CA THR A 152 11.77 -6.84 -20.12
C THR A 152 10.89 -7.68 -19.19
N GLY A 153 10.96 -9.01 -19.31
CA GLY A 153 10.22 -9.91 -18.41
C GLY A 153 10.66 -9.78 -16.95
N PHE A 154 11.97 -9.67 -16.71
CA PHE A 154 12.53 -9.46 -15.37
C PHE A 154 12.03 -8.15 -14.76
N LYS A 155 12.10 -7.05 -15.53
CA LYS A 155 11.62 -5.73 -15.11
C LYS A 155 10.13 -5.77 -14.74
N ALA A 156 9.31 -6.45 -15.52
CA ALA A 156 7.88 -6.58 -15.23
C ALA A 156 7.62 -7.22 -13.86
N ILE A 157 8.39 -8.25 -13.47
CA ILE A 157 8.29 -8.86 -12.14
C ILE A 157 8.71 -7.87 -11.05
N CYS A 158 9.82 -7.14 -11.24
CA CYS A 158 10.26 -6.09 -10.31
C CYS A 158 9.22 -4.97 -10.15
N ASP A 159 8.58 -4.55 -11.24
CA ASP A 159 7.53 -3.53 -11.22
C ASP A 159 6.30 -4.04 -10.46
N GLU A 160 5.92 -5.31 -10.62
CA GLU A 160 4.84 -5.92 -9.82
C GLU A 160 5.16 -5.97 -8.32
N LEU A 161 6.43 -6.24 -7.97
CA LEU A 161 6.91 -6.20 -6.59
C LEU A 161 6.83 -4.77 -6.01
N VAL A 162 7.15 -3.74 -6.79
CA VAL A 162 6.94 -2.32 -6.40
C VAL A 162 5.45 -2.04 -6.16
N VAL A 163 4.56 -2.53 -7.03
CA VAL A 163 3.10 -2.35 -6.90
C VAL A 163 2.55 -3.00 -5.64
N ILE A 164 3.15 -4.07 -5.14
CA ILE A 164 2.78 -4.64 -3.84
C ILE A 164 3.65 -4.11 -2.71
N GLY A 165 4.30 -2.95 -2.84
CA GLY A 165 5.08 -2.33 -1.77
C GLY A 165 6.27 -3.15 -1.28
N LYS A 166 6.80 -4.03 -2.12
CA LYS A 166 7.97 -4.89 -1.86
C LYS A 166 9.08 -4.64 -2.89
N PRO A 167 9.54 -3.40 -3.07
CA PRO A 167 10.60 -3.10 -4.04
C PRO A 167 11.87 -3.88 -3.70
N LEU A 168 12.58 -4.33 -4.74
CA LEU A 168 13.93 -4.88 -4.59
C LEU A 168 14.96 -3.75 -4.59
N GLU A 169 16.02 -3.92 -3.80
CA GLU A 169 17.20 -3.08 -3.88
C GLU A 169 17.95 -3.35 -5.19
N ASP A 170 18.76 -2.39 -5.65
CA ASP A 170 19.44 -2.52 -6.93
C ASP A 170 20.46 -3.67 -6.93
N ASP A 171 21.19 -3.89 -5.83
CA ASP A 171 22.11 -5.01 -5.68
C ASP A 171 21.40 -6.36 -5.85
N ASP A 172 20.21 -6.51 -5.24
CA ASP A 172 19.36 -7.69 -5.40
C ASP A 172 18.87 -7.84 -6.85
N LYS A 173 18.43 -6.74 -7.48
CA LYS A 173 18.01 -6.77 -8.89
C LYS A 173 19.15 -7.24 -9.79
N VAL A 174 20.36 -6.71 -9.60
CA VAL A 174 21.54 -7.10 -10.39
C VAL A 174 21.86 -8.57 -10.15
N PHE A 175 21.87 -9.01 -8.89
CA PHE A 175 22.08 -10.41 -8.54
C PHE A 175 21.09 -11.34 -9.23
N TRP A 176 19.79 -11.11 -9.09
CA TRP A 176 18.76 -11.97 -9.70
C TRP A 176 18.79 -11.89 -11.22
N LEU A 177 19.07 -10.71 -11.80
CA LEU A 177 19.18 -10.54 -13.24
C LEU A 177 20.31 -11.38 -13.82
N VAL A 178 21.49 -11.38 -13.22
CA VAL A 178 22.63 -12.13 -13.78
C VAL A 178 22.53 -13.63 -13.53
N ASN A 179 21.93 -14.05 -12.40
CA ASN A 179 21.68 -15.46 -12.10
C ASN A 179 20.75 -16.14 -13.11
N GLY A 180 19.89 -15.38 -13.78
CA GLY A 180 18.98 -15.94 -14.79
C GLY A 180 19.57 -16.05 -16.20
N LEU A 181 20.78 -15.56 -16.47
CA LEU A 181 21.37 -15.52 -17.82
C LEU A 181 21.76 -16.92 -18.35
N GLY A 182 22.20 -17.80 -17.45
CA GLY A 182 22.59 -19.17 -17.79
C GLY A 182 24.04 -19.32 -18.28
N PRO A 183 24.43 -20.55 -18.70
CA PRO A 183 25.80 -20.87 -19.10
C PRO A 183 26.18 -20.07 -20.36
N GLY A 184 27.28 -19.32 -20.28
CA GLY A 184 27.75 -18.42 -21.34
C GLY A 184 27.79 -16.94 -20.95
N TYR A 185 27.40 -16.59 -19.71
CA TYR A 185 27.55 -15.26 -19.12
C TYR A 185 28.36 -15.29 -17.81
N GLU A 186 29.09 -16.38 -17.53
CA GLU A 186 29.84 -16.58 -16.27
C GLU A 186 30.90 -15.50 -16.01
N SER A 187 31.62 -15.09 -17.05
CA SER A 187 32.60 -14.00 -16.98
C SER A 187 31.94 -12.65 -16.68
N PHE A 188 30.81 -12.38 -17.33
CA PHE A 188 30.01 -11.19 -17.11
C PHE A 188 29.46 -11.15 -15.67
N MET A 189 28.85 -12.25 -15.21
CA MET A 189 28.35 -12.40 -13.84
C MET A 189 29.47 -12.15 -12.81
N SER A 190 30.63 -12.79 -12.98
CA SER A 190 31.76 -12.64 -12.06
C SER A 190 32.30 -11.21 -12.03
N SER A 191 32.27 -10.51 -13.17
CA SER A 191 32.72 -9.12 -13.26
C SER A 191 31.74 -8.15 -12.62
N ILE A 192 30.43 -8.32 -12.85
CA ILE A 192 29.42 -7.34 -12.44
C ILE A 192 29.00 -7.46 -10.97
N LEU A 193 29.12 -8.64 -10.37
CA LEU A 193 28.86 -8.85 -8.95
C LEU A 193 30.03 -8.44 -8.05
N LYS A 194 31.15 -8.00 -8.64
CA LYS A 194 32.28 -7.50 -7.87
C LYS A 194 31.97 -6.09 -7.35
N PRO A 195 32.10 -5.82 -6.04
CA PRO A 195 31.84 -4.48 -5.50
C PRO A 195 32.75 -3.40 -6.10
N PRO A 196 32.24 -2.17 -6.32
CA PRO A 196 30.85 -1.76 -6.08
C PRO A 196 29.88 -2.32 -7.14
N ILE A 197 28.75 -2.87 -6.69
CA ILE A 197 27.71 -3.38 -7.59
C ILE A 197 27.05 -2.19 -8.28
N PRO A 198 26.91 -2.20 -9.62
CA PRO A 198 26.30 -1.10 -10.36
C PRO A 198 24.79 -1.01 -10.11
N SER A 199 24.18 0.10 -10.52
CA SER A 199 22.72 0.20 -10.51
C SER A 199 22.08 -0.82 -11.47
N TYR A 200 20.79 -1.12 -11.28
CA TYR A 200 20.06 -2.00 -12.19
C TYR A 200 20.09 -1.49 -13.64
N LEU A 201 19.98 -0.18 -13.83
CA LEU A 201 19.99 0.45 -15.16
C LEU A 201 21.36 0.32 -15.84
N ASP A 202 22.43 0.54 -15.07
CA ASP A 202 23.79 0.38 -15.57
C ASP A 202 24.08 -1.09 -15.91
N ALA A 203 23.62 -2.02 -15.06
CA ALA A 203 23.77 -3.45 -15.30
C ALA A 203 23.06 -3.93 -16.57
N VAL A 204 21.85 -3.44 -16.83
CA VAL A 204 21.14 -3.72 -18.09
C VAL A 204 21.90 -3.17 -19.28
N SER A 205 22.44 -1.96 -19.19
CA SER A 205 23.21 -1.33 -20.27
C SER A 205 24.50 -2.13 -20.57
N LEU A 206 25.22 -2.54 -19.53
CA LEU A 206 26.42 -3.38 -19.64
C LEU A 206 26.10 -4.75 -20.26
N LEU A 207 24.98 -5.36 -19.86
CA LEU A 207 24.53 -6.65 -20.39
C LEU A 207 24.20 -6.56 -21.89
N GLN A 208 23.52 -5.49 -22.33
CA GLN A 208 23.22 -5.26 -23.74
C GLN A 208 24.49 -5.04 -24.57
N GLY A 209 25.45 -4.29 -24.02
CA GLY A 209 26.76 -4.10 -24.64
C GLY A 209 27.52 -5.41 -24.79
N HIS A 210 27.51 -6.26 -23.76
CA HIS A 210 28.12 -7.58 -23.79
C HIS A 210 27.46 -8.50 -24.84
N GLU A 211 26.13 -8.48 -24.95
CA GLU A 211 25.42 -9.25 -25.98
C GLU A 211 25.83 -8.84 -27.39
N THR A 212 25.90 -7.54 -27.65
CA THR A 212 26.29 -7.00 -28.97
C THR A 212 27.70 -7.45 -29.35
N MET A 213 28.65 -7.40 -28.40
CA MET A 213 30.02 -7.87 -28.63
C MET A 213 30.08 -9.38 -28.86
N LYS A 214 29.23 -10.16 -28.18
CA LYS A 214 29.15 -11.61 -28.35
C LYS A 214 28.60 -11.99 -29.73
N ASP A 215 27.58 -11.27 -30.20
CA ASP A 215 26.99 -11.49 -31.53
C ASP A 215 27.96 -11.13 -32.66
N LEU A 216 28.75 -10.06 -32.50
CA LEU A 216 29.80 -9.69 -33.46
C LEU A 216 30.85 -10.79 -33.62
N HIS A 217 31.39 -11.31 -32.51
CA HIS A 217 32.39 -12.37 -32.57
C HIS A 217 31.82 -13.73 -33.04
N ALA A 218 30.52 -13.98 -32.84
CA ALA A 218 29.87 -15.19 -33.34
C ALA A 218 29.64 -15.17 -34.86
N GLY A 219 29.58 -13.98 -35.49
CA GLY A 219 29.43 -13.84 -36.94
C GLY A 219 30.74 -13.94 -37.74
N GLU A 220 31.88 -13.96 -37.07
CA GLU A 220 33.22 -14.05 -37.68
C GLU A 220 33.81 -15.47 -37.69
N ALA A 221 33.14 -16.44 -37.05
CA ALA A 221 33.57 -17.84 -36.90
C ALA A 221 32.71 -18.80 -37.75
#